data_AF-A0A1V2IKE2-F1
#
_entry.id   AF-A0A1V2IKE2-F1
#
_cell.length_a   1.000
_cell.length_b   1.000
_cell.length_c   1.000
_cell.angle_alpha   90.00
_cell.angle_beta   90.00
_cell.angle_gamma   90.00
#
_symmetry.space_group_name_H-M   'P 1'
#
loop_
_entity.id
_entity.type
_entity.pdbx_description
1 polymer ?
#
loop_
_entity_poly.entity_id
_entity_poly.type
_entity_poly.pdbx_seq_one_letter_code
_entity_poly.pdbx_strand_id
1 'polypeptide(L)' 'MRKKARDLDDLRELAEGVRDAEQTLDTARRNRDEGIRDVRRAGQHTVAEIAEAADVSEPTVRVVVRGIRPGDK' A
#
# COMPACT_ATOMS: atom_id res chain seq x y z
N MET A 1 -13.78 -19.55 8.22
CA MET A 1 -15.11 -19.00 8.59
C MET A 1 -14.91 -17.63 9.22
N ARG A 2 -15.47 -16.54 8.69
CA ARG A 2 -15.47 -15.24 9.38
C ARG A 2 -16.40 -15.36 10.60
N LYS A 3 -15.86 -15.16 11.81
CA LYS A 3 -16.65 -15.13 13.05
C LYS A 3 -17.58 -13.91 12.95
N LYS A 4 -18.90 -14.13 12.95
CA LYS A 4 -19.87 -13.04 13.03
C LYS A 4 -19.86 -12.51 14.47
N ALA A 5 -19.82 -11.19 14.64
CA ALA A 5 -19.98 -10.54 15.94
C ALA A 5 -21.35 -10.90 16.54
N ARG A 6 -21.39 -11.12 17.85
CA ARG A 6 -22.58 -11.55 18.59
C ARG A 6 -23.07 -10.47 19.56
N ASP A 7 -22.21 -9.52 19.93
CA ASP A 7 -22.53 -8.37 20.78
C ASP A 7 -21.73 -7.11 20.40
N LEU A 8 -21.89 -6.04 21.20
CA LEU A 8 -21.22 -4.76 20.97
C LEU A 8 -19.72 -4.80 21.27
N ASP A 9 -19.27 -5.68 22.16
CA ASP A 9 -17.85 -5.79 22.50
C ASP A 9 -17.10 -6.53 21.38
N ASP A 10 -17.70 -7.57 20.81
CA ASP A 10 -17.22 -8.22 19.57
C ASP A 10 -17.07 -7.20 18.42
N LEU A 11 -18.02 -6.25 18.28
CA LEU A 11 -17.94 -5.22 17.23
C LEU A 11 -16.81 -4.21 17.48
N ARG A 12 -16.54 -3.87 18.75
CA ARG A 12 -15.42 -2.98 19.11
C ARG A 12 -14.07 -3.64 18.83
N GLU A 13 -13.93 -4.92 19.19
CA GLU A 13 -12.73 -5.72 18.92
C GLU A 13 -12.49 -5.84 17.40
N LEU A 14 -13.53 -6.12 16.61
CA LEU A 14 -13.41 -6.14 15.15
C LEU A 14 -13.00 -4.78 14.57
N ALA A 15 -13.54 -3.68 15.11
CA ALA A 15 -13.19 -2.34 14.65
C ALA A 15 -11.73 -1.98 14.97
N GLU A 16 -11.20 -2.43 16.11
CA GLU A 16 -9.77 -2.32 16.43
C GLU A 16 -8.92 -3.13 15.47
N GLY A 17 -9.27 -4.41 15.23
CA GLY A 17 -8.54 -5.24 14.26
C GLY A 17 -8.56 -4.70 12.84
N VAL A 18 -9.65 -4.04 12.41
CA VAL A 18 -9.71 -3.34 11.11
C VAL A 18 -8.74 -2.17 11.08
N ARG A 19 -8.72 -1.32 12.13
CA ARG A 19 -7.80 -0.17 12.21
C ARG A 19 -6.33 -0.61 12.16
N ASP A 20 -6.00 -1.68 12.87
CA ASP A 20 -4.63 -2.22 12.88
C ASP A 20 -4.25 -2.80 11.51
N ALA A 21 -5.17 -3.51 10.86
CA ALA A 21 -4.95 -4.03 9.51
C ALA A 21 -4.79 -2.90 8.48
N GLU A 22 -5.57 -1.83 8.59
CA GLU A 22 -5.44 -0.64 7.74
C GLU A 22 -4.08 0.05 7.95
N GLN A 23 -3.65 0.24 9.20
CA GLN A 23 -2.34 0.82 9.50
C GLN A 23 -1.18 -0.05 8.98
N THR A 24 -1.31 -1.37 9.12
CA THR A 24 -0.34 -2.34 8.60
C THR A 24 -0.26 -2.27 7.07
N LEU A 25 -1.42 -2.22 6.39
CA LEU A 25 -1.52 -2.09 4.95
C LEU A 25 -0.89 -0.79 4.45
N ASP A 26 -1.14 0.32 5.13
CA ASP A 26 -0.55 1.61 4.79
C ASP A 26 0.96 1.63 4.95
N THR A 27 1.49 0.97 5.98
CA THR A 27 2.92 0.79 6.18
C THR A 27 3.53 -0.04 5.05
N ALA A 28 2.91 -1.17 4.69
CA ALA A 28 3.37 -2.02 3.59
C ALA A 28 3.38 -1.26 2.25
N ARG A 29 2.36 -0.44 1.99
CA ARG A 29 2.30 0.43 0.80
C ARG A 29 3.43 1.44 0.78
N ARG A 30 3.71 2.11 1.90
CA ARG A 30 4.84 3.06 2.01
C ARG A 30 6.18 2.40 1.71
N ASN A 31 6.43 1.22 2.29
CA ASN A 31 7.66 0.47 2.07
C ASN A 31 7.82 0.05 0.59
N ARG A 32 6.75 -0.43 -0.04
CA ARG A 32 6.77 -0.73 -1.48
C ARG A 32 7.07 0.51 -2.30
N ASP A 33 6.42 1.63 -2.01
CA ASP A 33 6.60 2.89 -2.73
C ASP A 33 8.05 3.43 -2.56
N GLU A 34 8.65 3.28 -1.39
CA GLU A 34 10.07 3.57 -1.16
C GLU A 34 10.98 2.70 -2.02
N GLY A 35 10.74 1.37 -2.04
CA GLY A 35 11.45 0.45 -2.93
C GLY A 35 11.33 0.84 -4.41
N ILE A 36 10.14 1.24 -4.87
CA ILE A 36 9.94 1.77 -6.23
C ILE A 36 10.84 2.98 -6.51
N ARG A 37 10.95 3.92 -5.56
CA ARG A 37 11.82 5.10 -5.73
C ARG A 37 13.29 4.74 -5.77
N ASP A 38 13.72 3.82 -4.92
CA ASP A 38 15.12 3.39 -4.87
C ASP A 38 15.53 2.64 -6.15
N VAL A 39 14.68 1.71 -6.62
CA VAL A 39 14.89 1.03 -7.91
C VAL A 39 14.92 2.03 -9.06
N ARG A 40 14.00 3.01 -9.08
CA ARG A 40 14.00 4.04 -10.12
C ARG A 40 15.26 4.91 -10.08
N ARG A 41 15.77 5.22 -8.88
CA ARG A 41 17.00 6.01 -8.65
C ARG A 41 18.24 5.27 -9.16
N ALA A 42 18.29 3.95 -9.04
CA ALA A 42 19.37 3.14 -9.61
C ALA A 42 19.42 3.25 -11.16
N GLY A 43 18.29 3.58 -11.81
CA GLY A 43 18.25 3.92 -13.24
C GLY A 43 18.38 2.74 -14.19
N GLN A 44 18.33 1.52 -13.69
CA GLN A 44 18.60 0.28 -14.45
C GLN A 44 17.36 -0.36 -15.08
N HIS A 45 16.17 0.10 -14.71
CA HIS A 45 14.91 -0.53 -15.11
C HIS A 45 13.90 0.49 -15.66
N THR A 46 13.09 0.03 -16.60
CA THR A 46 11.97 0.75 -17.17
C THR A 46 10.80 0.83 -16.19
N VAL A 47 9.86 1.75 -16.44
CA VAL A 47 8.65 1.89 -15.63
C VAL A 47 7.80 0.61 -15.63
N ALA A 48 7.74 -0.10 -16.77
CA ALA A 48 6.98 -1.34 -16.91
C ALA A 48 7.57 -2.48 -16.07
N GLU A 49 8.90 -2.68 -16.13
CA GLU A 49 9.58 -3.70 -15.32
C GLU A 49 9.41 -3.45 -13.82
N ILE A 50 9.49 -2.18 -13.40
CA ILE A 50 9.26 -1.80 -11.99
C ILE A 50 7.81 -2.08 -11.58
N ALA A 51 6.85 -1.79 -12.47
CA ALA A 51 5.43 -2.00 -12.21
C ALA A 51 5.10 -3.48 -12.05
N GLU A 52 5.63 -4.32 -12.94
CA GLU A 52 5.51 -5.78 -12.87
C GLU A 52 6.13 -6.34 -11.59
N ALA A 53 7.38 -5.96 -11.27
CA ALA A 53 8.08 -6.46 -10.09
C ALA A 53 7.43 -6.04 -8.76
N ALA A 54 6.85 -4.84 -8.71
CA ALA A 54 6.18 -4.31 -7.52
C ALA A 54 4.69 -4.68 -7.45
N ASP A 55 4.18 -5.45 -8.41
CA ASP A 55 2.75 -5.81 -8.55
C ASP A 55 1.83 -4.58 -8.49
N VAL A 56 2.13 -3.57 -9.31
CA VAL A 56 1.35 -2.34 -9.44
C VAL A 56 1.18 -1.94 -10.90
N SER A 57 0.30 -0.97 -11.15
CA SER A 57 0.17 -0.39 -12.48
C SER A 57 1.31 0.60 -12.77
N GLU A 58 1.71 0.74 -14.04
CA GLU A 58 2.68 1.75 -14.47
C GLU A 58 2.32 3.19 -14.02
N PRO A 59 1.05 3.64 -14.08
CA PRO A 59 0.68 4.94 -13.53
C PRO A 59 1.04 5.11 -12.06
N THR A 60 0.90 4.05 -11.24
CA THR A 60 1.28 4.07 -9.82
C THR A 60 2.77 4.33 -9.67
N VAL A 61 3.61 3.65 -10.46
CA VAL A 61 5.06 3.89 -10.45
C VAL A 61 5.38 5.35 -10.81
N ARG A 62 4.76 5.89 -11.86
CA ARG A 62 4.98 7.29 -12.29
C ARG A 62 4.59 8.29 -11.20
N VAL A 63 3.47 8.05 -10.53
CA VAL A 63 2.94 8.83 -9.41
C VAL A 63 3.92 8.80 -8.21
N VAL A 64 4.35 7.61 -7.80
CA VAL A 64 5.32 7.40 -6.70
C VAL A 64 6.66 8.09 -6.97
N VAL A 65 7.18 7.94 -8.20
CA VAL A 65 8.45 8.55 -8.64
C VAL A 65 8.36 10.06 -8.71
N ARG A 66 7.21 10.62 -9.11
CA ARG A 66 6.96 12.07 -9.13
C ARG A 66 6.71 12.67 -7.74
N GLY A 67 6.53 11.83 -6.72
CA GLY A 67 6.25 12.28 -5.36
C GLY A 67 4.85 12.83 -5.14
N ILE A 68 3.90 12.56 -6.05
CA ILE A 68 2.52 13.03 -5.96
C ILE A 68 1.67 11.81 -5.60
N ARG A 69 1.03 11.75 -4.43
CA ARG A 69 0.06 10.69 -4.12
C ARG A 69 -1.33 11.08 -4.66
N PRO A 70 -2.11 10.15 -5.23
CA PRO A 70 -3.53 10.38 -5.47
C PRO A 70 -4.24 10.33 -4.11
N GLY A 71 -4.55 11.49 -3.55
CA GLY A 71 -5.17 11.61 -2.23
C GLY A 71 -4.50 12.62 -1.29
N ASP A 72 -3.26 13.04 -1.58
CA ASP A 72 -2.62 14.16 -0.90
C ASP A 72 -3.17 15.46 -1.52
N LYS A 73 -4.34 15.90 -1.05
CA LYS A 73 -4.86 17.27 -1.21
C LYS A 73 -4.93 17.94 0.14
#